data_AF-F7H5H4-F1
#
_entry.id   AF-F7H5H4-F1
#
_cell.length_a   1.000
_cell.length_b   1.000
_cell.length_c   1.000
_cell.angle_alpha   90.00
_cell.angle_beta   90.00
_cell.angle_gamma   90.00
#
_symmetry.space_group_name_H-M   'P 1'
#
loop_
_entity.id
_entity.type
_entity.pdbx_description
1 polymer ?
#
loop_
_entity_poly.entity_id
_entity_poly.type
_entity_poly.pdbx_seq_one_letter_code
_entity_poly.pdbx_strand_id
1 'polypeptide(L)'
;MREIVLTQTGQCGNQIGAKFWEVISDEHGIDPVGTYHGDSDLQLERINVYYNEASGGRYVARAVLVDLEPGTMDSVRSGPFGQIFRPDNFIFVTDTTLQVSVGPGTTGPRGTTRKARS
;
A
#
# COMPACT_ATOMS: atom_id res chain seq x y z
N MET A 1 -18.41 5.86 10.21
CA MET A 1 -17.14 5.09 10.24
C MET A 1 -16.04 6.00 9.71
N ARG A 2 -14.87 6.06 10.36
CA ARG A 2 -13.75 6.93 9.93
C ARG A 2 -12.68 6.04 9.31
N GLU A 3 -12.12 6.46 8.18
CA GLU A 3 -11.08 5.73 7.46
C GLU A 3 -9.87 6.65 7.28
N ILE A 4 -8.67 6.07 7.35
CA ILE A 4 -7.42 6.80 7.17
C ILE A 4 -6.67 6.17 6.00
N VAL A 5 -6.18 7.00 5.09
CA VAL A 5 -5.26 6.58 4.02
C VAL A 5 -3.87 7.07 4.37
N LEU A 6 -2.94 6.13 4.54
CA LEU A 6 -1.55 6.44 4.85
C LEU A 6 -0.79 6.71 3.55
N THR A 7 -0.13 7.86 3.44
CA THR A 7 0.74 8.17 2.31
C THR A 7 2.19 8.19 2.78
N GLN A 8 3.02 7.35 2.18
CA GLN A 8 4.44 7.23 2.49
C GLN A 8 5.23 7.71 1.27
N THR A 9 6.16 8.63 1.49
CA THR A 9 6.87 9.30 0.40
C THR A 9 8.38 9.29 0.61
N GLY A 10 9.11 8.86 -0.42
CA GLY A 10 10.56 8.79 -0.44
C GLY A 10 11.13 7.67 0.41
N GLN A 11 12.45 7.45 0.28
CA GLN A 11 13.16 6.33 0.88
C GLN A 11 12.92 6.21 2.40
N CYS A 12 13.10 7.29 3.15
CA CYS A 12 12.91 7.30 4.61
C CYS A 12 11.45 7.03 4.99
N GLY A 13 10.50 7.68 4.31
CA GLY A 13 9.07 7.51 4.57
C GLY A 13 8.58 6.08 4.31
N ASN A 14 9.07 5.45 3.24
CA ASN A 14 8.77 4.07 2.90
C ASN A 14 9.37 3.06 3.90
N GLN A 15 10.57 3.32 4.43
CA GLN A 15 11.17 2.45 5.45
C GLN A 15 10.45 2.51 6.80
N ILE A 16 10.17 3.73 7.28
CA ILE A 16 9.38 3.92 8.50
C ILE A 16 7.98 3.35 8.31
N GLY A 17 7.42 3.58 7.13
CA GLY A 17 6.13 3.07 6.73
C GLY A 17 6.04 1.55 6.76
N ALA A 18 7.04 0.84 6.25
CA ALA A 18 7.10 -0.61 6.30
C ALA A 18 7.11 -1.11 7.75
N LYS A 19 7.90 -0.47 8.64
CA LYS A 19 7.91 -0.81 10.08
C LYS A 19 6.61 -0.49 10.79
N PHE A 20 5.94 0.61 10.43
CA PHE A 20 4.61 0.90 10.95
C PHE A 20 3.61 -0.21 10.59
N TRP A 21 3.62 -0.66 9.33
CA TRP A 21 2.72 -1.70 8.88
C TRP A 21 3.03 -3.07 9.48
N GLU A 22 4.30 -3.39 9.76
CA GLU A 22 4.66 -4.58 10.55
C GLU A 22 4.00 -4.55 11.94
N VAL A 23 4.22 -3.46 12.69
CA VAL A 23 3.74 -3.36 14.09
C VAL A 23 2.22 -3.36 14.18
N ILE A 24 1.54 -2.62 13.31
CA ILE A 24 0.07 -2.55 13.32
C ILE A 24 -0.55 -3.87 12.84
N SER A 25 0.10 -4.59 11.93
CA SER A 25 -0.37 -5.92 11.51
C SER A 25 -0.27 -6.91 12.68
N ASP A 26 0.85 -6.92 13.38
CA ASP A 26 1.06 -7.77 14.56
C ASP A 26 0.03 -7.46 15.67
N GLU A 27 -0.25 -6.18 15.93
CA GLU A 27 -1.25 -5.74 16.92
C GLU A 27 -2.67 -6.23 16.55
N HIS A 28 -3.02 -6.17 15.27
CA HIS A 28 -4.32 -6.62 14.75
C HIS A 28 -4.38 -8.11 14.41
N GLY A 29 -3.30 -8.88 14.62
CA GLY A 29 -3.24 -10.30 14.29
C GLY A 29 -3.36 -10.59 12.79
N ILE A 30 -2.92 -9.66 11.93
CA ILE A 30 -2.87 -9.83 10.48
C ILE A 30 -1.51 -10.38 10.09
N ASP A 31 -1.51 -11.48 9.34
CA ASP A 31 -0.28 -12.10 8.87
C ASP A 31 0.32 -11.34 7.66
N PRO A 32 1.56 -11.69 7.25
CA PRO A 32 2.21 -11.16 6.06
C PRO A 32 1.41 -11.23 4.75
N VAL A 33 0.48 -12.19 4.61
CA VAL A 33 -0.33 -12.35 3.39
C VAL A 33 -1.68 -11.62 3.49
N GLY A 34 -2.03 -11.09 4.65
CA GLY A 34 -3.25 -10.34 4.94
C GLY A 34 -4.38 -11.17 5.55
N THR A 35 -4.12 -12.37 6.07
CA THR A 35 -5.11 -13.21 6.74
C THR A 35 -5.13 -12.91 8.23
N TYR A 36 -6.33 -12.87 8.83
CA TYR A 36 -6.47 -12.72 10.28
C TYR A 36 -6.23 -14.05 11.00
N HIS A 37 -5.32 -14.02 11.98
CA HIS A 37 -4.96 -15.12 12.86
C HIS A 37 -4.99 -14.71 14.34
N GLY A 38 -5.70 -13.62 14.67
CA GLY A 38 -5.85 -13.15 16.03
C GLY A 38 -6.79 -14.00 16.89
N ASP A 39 -6.78 -13.72 18.19
CA ASP A 39 -7.51 -14.46 19.23
C ASP A 39 -8.52 -13.58 19.98
N SER A 40 -8.62 -12.29 19.62
CA SER A 40 -9.46 -11.31 20.32
C SER A 40 -10.31 -10.51 19.34
N ASP A 41 -11.62 -10.44 19.60
CA ASP A 41 -12.57 -9.64 18.82
C ASP A 41 -12.20 -8.14 18.80
N LEU A 42 -11.48 -7.66 19.81
CA LEU A 42 -11.00 -6.27 19.87
C LEU A 42 -9.99 -5.95 18.77
N GLN A 43 -9.26 -6.94 18.26
CA GLN A 43 -8.32 -6.74 17.15
C GLN A 43 -9.05 -6.48 15.82
N LEU A 44 -10.26 -7.01 15.66
CA LEU A 44 -11.10 -6.71 14.50
C LEU A 44 -11.90 -5.42 14.71
N GLU A 45 -12.02 -4.95 15.96
CA GLU A 45 -12.68 -3.68 16.24
C GLU A 45 -11.91 -2.52 15.59
N ARG A 46 -12.56 -1.82 14.67
CA ARG A 46 -12.00 -0.69 13.91
C ARG A 46 -10.82 -1.04 12.99
N ILE A 47 -10.60 -2.32 12.65
CA ILE A 47 -9.57 -2.72 11.68
C ILE A 47 -9.73 -2.01 10.33
N ASN A 48 -10.98 -1.69 9.98
CA ASN A 48 -11.37 -0.95 8.78
C ASN A 48 -10.80 0.48 8.69
N VAL A 49 -10.23 1.02 9.78
CA VAL A 49 -9.56 2.33 9.79
C VAL A 49 -8.32 2.31 8.90
N TYR A 50 -7.52 1.25 9.01
CA TYR A 50 -6.26 1.08 8.28
C TYR A 50 -6.33 0.04 7.17
N TYR A 51 -7.23 -0.94 7.27
CA TYR A 51 -7.35 -2.01 6.29
C TYR A 51 -8.64 -1.90 5.48
N ASN A 52 -8.59 -2.40 4.26
CA ASN A 52 -9.73 -2.80 3.46
C ASN A 52 -9.90 -4.31 3.59
N GLU A 53 -11.10 -4.76 3.90
CA GLU A 53 -11.45 -6.17 3.75
C GLU A 53 -11.71 -6.47 2.27
N ALA A 54 -10.92 -7.36 1.70
CA ALA A 54 -11.08 -7.88 0.35
C ALA A 54 -11.78 -9.25 0.38
N SER A 55 -12.24 -9.70 -0.79
CA SER A 55 -12.84 -11.01 -0.95
C SER A 55 -11.93 -12.12 -0.43
N GLY A 56 -12.49 -13.06 0.33
CA GLY A 56 -11.74 -14.20 0.89
C GLY A 56 -11.14 -13.94 2.27
N GLY A 57 -11.62 -12.94 3.01
CA GLY A 57 -11.15 -12.66 4.38
C GLY A 57 -9.75 -12.06 4.45
N ARG A 58 -9.31 -11.43 3.34
CA ARG A 58 -7.98 -10.84 3.22
C ARG A 58 -8.04 -9.34 3.53
N TYR A 59 -7.21 -8.89 4.45
CA TYR A 59 -7.04 -7.49 4.81
C TYR A 59 -5.91 -6.87 3.99
N VAL A 60 -6.22 -5.73 3.36
CA VAL A 60 -5.33 -5.00 2.45
C VAL A 60 -5.08 -3.62 3.02
N ALA A 61 -3.82 -3.25 3.19
CA ALA A 61 -3.44 -1.97 3.77
C ALA A 61 -3.91 -0.78 2.93
N ARG A 62 -4.49 0.23 3.59
CA ARG A 62 -4.84 1.54 2.99
C ARG A 62 -3.61 2.43 2.98
N ALA A 63 -2.62 2.05 2.18
CA ALA A 63 -1.39 2.80 2.00
C ALA A 63 -1.15 3.16 0.53
N VAL A 64 -0.59 4.34 0.28
CA VAL A 64 -0.01 4.74 -1.00
C VAL A 64 1.47 4.98 -0.79
N LEU A 65 2.30 4.31 -1.59
CA LEU A 65 3.75 4.37 -1.51
C LEU A 65 4.27 5.12 -2.72
N VAL A 66 4.96 6.24 -2.48
CA VAL A 66 5.49 7.11 -3.53
C VAL A 66 7.00 7.15 -3.39
N ASP A 67 7.73 6.86 -4.46
CA ASP A 67 9.17 7.05 -4.51
C ASP A 67 9.61 7.42 -5.93
N LEU A 68 10.64 8.25 -6.05
CA LEU A 68 11.25 8.53 -7.35
C LEU A 68 12.28 7.46 -7.72
N GLU A 69 12.72 6.66 -6.74
CA GLU A 69 13.67 5.57 -6.93
C GLU A 69 12.93 4.21 -6.92
N PRO A 70 12.98 3.44 -8.02
CA PRO A 70 12.30 2.14 -8.09
C PRO A 70 12.87 1.12 -7.09
N GLY A 71 14.15 1.22 -6.72
CA GLY A 71 14.81 0.29 -5.81
C GLY A 71 14.20 0.24 -4.40
N THR A 72 13.67 1.35 -3.91
CA THR A 72 12.96 1.36 -2.61
C THR A 72 11.70 0.50 -2.66
N MET A 73 11.01 0.49 -3.79
CA MET A 73 9.74 -0.24 -3.92
C MET A 73 9.95 -1.75 -3.94
N ASP A 74 11.00 -2.21 -4.61
CA ASP A 74 11.41 -3.61 -4.58
C ASP A 74 11.77 -4.03 -3.14
N SER A 75 12.43 -3.14 -2.39
CA SER A 75 12.77 -3.37 -0.99
C SER A 75 11.51 -3.55 -0.13
N VAL A 76 10.52 -2.66 -0.23
CA VAL A 76 9.26 -2.78 0.54
C VAL A 76 8.46 -4.01 0.13
N ARG A 77 8.39 -4.32 -1.18
CA ARG A 77 7.67 -5.50 -1.69
C ARG A 77 8.33 -6.81 -1.29
N SER A 78 9.66 -6.85 -1.19
CA SER A 78 10.42 -7.99 -0.68
C SER A 78 10.41 -8.09 0.85
N GLY A 79 9.92 -7.04 1.52
CA GLY A 79 9.75 -7.01 2.97
C GLY A 79 8.70 -8.01 3.46
N PRO A 80 8.70 -8.32 4.77
CA PRO A 80 7.82 -9.33 5.36
C PRO A 80 6.35 -9.05 5.03
N PHE A 81 5.89 -7.81 5.19
CA PHE A 81 4.52 -7.39 4.87
C PHE A 81 4.40 -6.75 3.48
N GLY A 82 5.26 -7.12 2.53
CA GLY A 82 5.15 -6.57 1.17
C GLY A 82 3.85 -6.94 0.45
N GLN A 83 3.22 -8.07 0.84
CA GLN A 83 2.05 -8.64 0.16
C GLN A 83 0.71 -8.03 0.60
N ILE A 84 0.65 -7.30 1.73
CA ILE A 84 -0.59 -6.64 2.17
C ILE A 84 -0.90 -5.37 1.37
N PHE A 85 0.08 -4.84 0.63
CA PHE A 85 -0.09 -3.67 -0.23
C PHE A 85 -0.64 -4.07 -1.59
N ARG A 86 -1.56 -3.25 -2.13
CA ARG A 86 -1.98 -3.41 -3.52
C ARG A 86 -0.84 -3.00 -4.44
N PRO A 87 -0.49 -3.80 -5.48
CA PRO A 87 0.46 -3.39 -6.50
C PRO A 87 0.11 -2.05 -7.16
N ASP A 88 -1.19 -1.74 -7.27
CA ASP A 88 -1.70 -0.49 -7.84
C ASP A 88 -1.40 0.76 -6.98
N ASN A 89 -1.03 0.58 -5.71
CA ASN A 89 -0.76 1.69 -4.78
C ASN A 89 0.70 2.14 -4.77
N PHE A 90 1.55 1.52 -5.61
CA PHE A 90 2.96 1.91 -5.76
C PHE A 90 3.09 2.92 -6.91
N ILE A 91 3.55 4.13 -6.59
CA ILE A 91 3.74 5.22 -7.54
C ILE A 91 5.22 5.55 -7.66
N PHE A 92 5.84 5.17 -8.78
CA PHE A 92 7.24 5.45 -9.08
C PHE A 92 7.47 5.99 -10.47
N VAL A 93 8.60 6.68 -10.64
CA VAL A 93 9.03 7.20 -11.94
C VAL A 93 9.75 6.10 -12.70
N THR A 94 9.25 5.79 -13.89
CA THR A 94 10.01 5.10 -14.93
C THR A 94 10.35 6.15 -15.98
N ASP A 95 11.65 6.41 -16.15
CA ASP A 95 12.24 7.35 -17.11
C ASP A 95 11.31 8.46 -17.65
N THR A 96 11.37 9.64 -17.02
CA THR A 96 10.68 10.88 -17.44
C THR A 96 9.15 10.85 -17.57
N THR A 97 8.46 9.77 -17.19
CA THR A 97 6.99 9.67 -17.32
C THR A 97 6.37 9.13 -16.03
N LEU A 98 5.47 9.90 -15.40
CA LEU A 98 4.62 9.39 -14.32
C LEU A 98 3.59 8.43 -14.92
N GLN A 99 3.84 7.13 -14.84
CA GLN A 99 2.84 6.12 -15.15
C GLN A 99 2.06 5.80 -13.88
N VAL A 100 0.78 6.18 -13.85
CA VAL A 100 -0.17 5.64 -12.89
C VAL A 100 -0.67 4.32 -13.46
N SER A 101 -0.30 3.20 -12.85
CA SER A 101 -0.85 1.89 -13.22
C SER A 101 -2.29 1.83 -12.74
N VAL A 102 -3.22 1.87 -13.68
CA VAL A 102 -4.63 1.78 -13.38
C VAL A 102 -5.06 0.31 -13.56
N GLY A 103 -5.46 -0.33 -12.48
CA GLY A 103 -5.85 -1.75 -12.47
C GLY A 103 -6.96 -2.09 -13.47
N PRO A 104 -7.09 -3.38 -13.86
CA PRO A 104 -8.10 -3.82 -14.81
C PRO A 104 -9.49 -3.68 -14.19
N GLY A 105 -10.19 -2.58 -14.50
CA GLY A 105 -11.54 -2.33 -13.99
C GLY A 105 -12.03 -0.87 -14.03
N THR A 106 -11.20 0.11 -14.38
CA THR A 106 -11.65 1.50 -14.49
C THR A 106 -11.66 1.97 -15.94
N THR A 107 -12.84 2.34 -16.42
CA THR A 107 -13.08 2.89 -17.76
C THR A 107 -12.84 4.40 -17.78
N GLY A 108 -11.67 4.83 -17.34
CA GLY A 108 -11.25 6.25 -17.38
C GLY A 108 -10.30 6.52 -18.55
N PRO A 109 -10.37 7.69 -19.21
CA PRO A 109 -9.45 8.03 -20.30
C PRO A 109 -8.01 8.07 -19.77
N ARG A 110 -7.12 7.32 -20.41
CA ARG A 110 -5.67 7.37 -20.14
C ARG A 110 -5.13 8.77 -20.48
N GLY A 111 -5.11 9.65 -19.49
CA GLY A 111 -4.50 10.97 -19.60
C GLY A 111 -2.99 10.89 -19.44
N THR A 112 -2.25 10.82 -20.56
CA THR A 112 -0.79 10.99 -20.56
C THR A 112 -0.45 12.47 -20.57
N THR A 113 -0.04 13.04 -19.44
CA THR A 113 0.49 14.40 -19.39
C THR A 113 2.01 14.37 -19.57
N ARG A 114 2.50 14.71 -20.77
CA ARG A 114 3.94 14.89 -21.03
C ARG A 114 4.42 16.21 -20.43
N LYS A 115 5.44 16.16 -19.56
CA LYS A 115 6.13 17.37 -19.09
C LYS A 115 7.04 17.86 -20.22
N ALA A 116 6.73 19.01 -20.82
CA ALA A 116 7.64 19.69 -21.72
C ALA A 116 8.87 20.13 -20.92
N ARG A 117 10.05 19.61 -21.28
CA ARG A 117 11.34 20.12 -20.82
C ARG A 117 11.61 21.41 -21.60
N SER A 118 11.77 22.53 -20.91
CA SER A 118 12.35 23.77 -21.43
C SER A 118 13.86 23.64 -21.57
#